data_AF-A0A968AQC9-F1
#
_entry.id   AF-A0A968AQC9-F1
#
_cell.length_a   1.000
_cell.length_b   1.000
_cell.length_c   1.000
_cell.angle_alpha   90.00
_cell.angle_beta   90.00
_cell.angle_gamma   90.00
#
_symmetry.space_group_name_H-M   'P 1'
#
loop_
_entity.id
_entity.type
_entity.pdbx_description
1 polymer ?
#
loop_
_entity_poly.entity_id
_entity_poly.type
_entity_poly.pdbx_seq_one_letter_code
_entity_poly.pdbx_strand_id
1 'polypeptide(L)'
;IERLRGERARTTGQLNLFADMLMEGSWVEAVIDTALPNRTPPKPDLRRMLFSIGPIVVFGASNFPFAYSTAGGDTASALAAGCPVIVKAHPA
;
A
#
# COMPACT_ATOMS: atom_id res chain seq x y z
N ILE A 1 -26.45 13.39 -6.54
CA ILE A 1 -26.06 12.79 -5.23
C ILE A 1 -25.69 11.31 -5.37
N GLU A 2 -26.43 10.51 -6.14
CA GLU A 2 -26.13 9.07 -6.29
C GLU A 2 -24.70 8.77 -6.75
N ARG A 3 -24.19 9.49 -7.75
CA ARG A 3 -22.78 9.37 -8.18
C ARG A 3 -21.79 9.48 -7.01
N LEU A 4 -21.93 10.51 -6.18
CA LEU A 4 -21.05 10.74 -5.04
C LEU A 4 -21.22 9.68 -3.94
N ARG A 5 -22.43 9.15 -3.74
CA ARG A 5 -22.67 8.03 -2.81
C ARG A 5 -21.99 6.75 -3.30
N GLY A 6 -22.11 6.45 -4.59
CA GLY A 6 -21.43 5.31 -5.21
C GLY A 6 -19.92 5.46 -5.16
N GLU A 7 -19.40 6.65 -5.42
CA GLU A 7 -17.97 6.93 -5.33
C GLU A 7 -17.44 6.79 -3.89
N ARG A 8 -18.18 7.31 -2.89
CA ARG A 8 -17.85 7.11 -1.48
C ARG A 8 -17.82 5.62 -1.11
N ALA A 9 -18.82 4.85 -1.55
CA ALA A 9 -18.86 3.41 -1.30
C ALA A 9 -17.65 2.69 -1.93
N ARG A 10 -17.25 3.11 -3.14
CA ARG A 10 -16.03 2.64 -3.79
C ARG A 10 -14.79 2.97 -2.96
N THR A 11 -14.64 4.21 -2.49
CA THR A 11 -13.52 4.63 -1.63
C THR A 11 -13.40 3.77 -0.38
N THR A 12 -14.51 3.58 0.35
CA THR A 12 -14.51 2.73 1.56
C THR A 12 -14.23 1.26 1.24
N GLY A 13 -14.73 0.77 0.10
CA GLY A 13 -14.43 -0.59 -0.37
C GLY A 13 -12.95 -0.78 -0.68
N GLN A 14 -12.30 0.21 -1.31
CA GLN A 14 -10.86 0.16 -1.58
C GLN A 14 -10.03 0.19 -0.29
N LEU A 15 -10.41 1.00 0.70
CA LEU A 15 -9.74 1.01 2.00
C LEU A 15 -9.83 -0.36 2.70
N ASN A 16 -11.02 -0.97 2.70
CA ASN A 16 -11.21 -2.30 3.29
C ASN A 16 -10.44 -3.38 2.53
N LEU A 17 -10.39 -3.31 1.19
CA LEU A 17 -9.57 -4.23 0.38
C LEU A 17 -8.09 -4.20 0.78
N PHE A 18 -7.52 -3.01 0.99
CA PHE A 18 -6.14 -2.88 1.47
C PHE A 18 -5.98 -3.36 2.92
N ALA A 19 -6.97 -3.12 3.79
CA ALA A 19 -6.96 -3.63 5.15
C ALA A 19 -6.97 -5.18 5.18
N ASP A 20 -7.80 -5.81 4.36
CA ASP A 20 -7.88 -7.27 4.24
C ASP A 20 -6.54 -7.86 3.74
N MET A 21 -5.93 -7.24 2.71
CA MET A 21 -4.61 -7.64 2.20
C MET A 21 -3.50 -7.47 3.27
N LEU A 22 -3.55 -6.41 4.06
CA LEU A 22 -2.62 -6.21 5.18
C LEU A 22 -2.75 -7.30 6.24
N MET A 23 -3.97 -7.69 6.58
CA MET A 23 -4.24 -8.75 7.56
C MET A 23 -3.84 -10.13 7.03
N GLU A 24 -4.01 -10.37 5.73
CA GLU A 24 -3.55 -11.59 5.05
C GLU A 24 -2.02 -11.73 5.07
N GLY A 25 -1.30 -10.62 4.83
CA GLY A 25 0.14 -10.54 5.04
C GLY A 25 1.03 -11.09 3.91
N SER A 26 0.46 -11.63 2.83
CA SER A 26 1.24 -12.16 1.69
C SER A 26 2.05 -11.08 0.97
N TRP A 27 1.62 -9.83 1.06
CA TRP A 27 2.32 -8.65 0.52
C TRP A 27 3.74 -8.48 1.06
N VAL A 28 4.07 -9.04 2.22
CA VAL A 28 5.41 -8.90 2.83
C VAL A 28 6.48 -9.59 1.97
N GLU A 29 6.09 -10.56 1.13
CA GLU A 29 6.99 -11.39 0.32
C GLU A 29 8.21 -11.89 1.12
N ALA A 30 7.96 -12.34 2.35
CA ALA A 30 9.02 -12.86 3.21
C ALA A 30 9.63 -14.12 2.60
N VAL A 31 10.95 -14.07 2.35
CA VAL A 31 11.74 -15.21 1.86
C VAL A 31 12.87 -15.47 2.85
N ILE A 32 13.00 -16.73 3.25
CA ILE A 32 14.06 -17.21 4.13
C ILE A 32 14.86 -18.25 3.36
N ASP A 33 16.17 -17.99 3.23
CA ASP A 33 17.13 -18.93 2.73
C ASP A 33 18.09 -19.34 3.86
N THR A 34 17.86 -20.51 4.43
CA THR A 34 18.54 -20.99 5.63
C THR A 34 20.03 -21.22 5.38
N ALA A 35 20.85 -20.91 6.40
CA ALA A 35 22.29 -21.16 6.36
C ALA A 35 22.63 -22.64 6.11
N LEU A 36 23.72 -22.87 5.38
CA LEU A 36 24.37 -24.18 5.24
C LEU A 36 25.85 -24.03 5.66
N PRO A 37 26.17 -24.14 6.97
CA PRO A 37 27.52 -23.92 7.48
C PRO A 37 28.55 -24.92 6.94
N ASN A 38 28.10 -26.15 6.65
CA ASN A 38 28.96 -27.25 6.21
C ASN A 38 29.14 -27.33 4.68
N ARG A 39 28.51 -26.42 3.90
CA ARG A 39 28.72 -26.33 2.44
C ARG A 39 30.08 -25.69 2.16
N THR A 40 30.71 -26.00 1.03
CA THR A 40 31.93 -25.30 0.56
C THR A 40 31.64 -24.54 -0.74
N PRO A 41 31.68 -23.19 -0.76
CA PRO A 41 31.82 -22.30 0.40
C PRO A 41 30.56 -22.28 1.28
N PRO A 42 30.67 -21.94 2.58
CA PRO A 42 29.54 -21.84 3.49
C PRO A 42 28.46 -20.92 2.94
N LYS A 43 27.19 -21.30 3.15
CA LYS A 43 26.04 -20.47 2.77
C LYS A 43 25.54 -19.70 3.99
N PRO A 44 25.50 -18.36 3.96
CA PRO A 44 24.94 -17.57 5.06
C PRO A 44 23.41 -17.71 5.14
N ASP A 45 22.84 -17.35 6.29
CA ASP A 45 21.39 -17.15 6.45
C ASP A 45 21.02 -15.85 5.75
N LEU A 46 20.10 -15.92 4.78
CA LEU A 46 19.61 -14.75 4.05
C LEU A 46 18.10 -14.65 4.23
N ARG A 47 17.63 -13.45 4.56
CA ARG A 47 16.21 -13.15 4.70
C ARG A 47 15.91 -11.85 3.98
N ARG A 48 14.79 -11.81 3.26
CA ARG A 48 14.28 -10.59 2.63
C ARG A 48 12.77 -10.48 2.83
N MET A 49 12.31 -9.25 2.82
CA MET A 49 10.89 -8.88 2.80
C MET A 49 10.75 -7.48 2.19
N LEU A 50 9.53 -7.11 1.81
CA LEU A 50 9.20 -5.76 1.40
C LEU A 50 9.04 -4.84 2.62
N PHE A 51 9.40 -3.56 2.45
CA PHE A 51 9.23 -2.51 3.45
C PHE A 51 8.92 -1.17 2.76
N SER A 52 8.41 -0.21 3.52
CA SER A 52 8.00 1.11 3.01
C SER A 52 9.17 1.87 2.40
N ILE A 53 8.94 2.53 1.26
CA ILE A 53 9.96 3.39 0.62
C ILE A 53 10.10 4.78 1.25
N GLY A 54 9.20 5.14 2.17
CA GLY A 54 9.19 6.43 2.87
C GLY A 54 7.99 7.31 2.50
N PRO A 55 8.04 8.63 2.76
CA PRO A 55 6.91 9.52 2.50
C PRO A 55 6.52 9.59 1.01
N ILE A 56 5.20 9.60 0.74
CA ILE A 56 4.62 9.69 -0.60
C ILE A 56 3.79 10.96 -0.73
N VAL A 57 3.94 11.66 -1.86
CA VAL A 57 3.09 12.79 -2.24
C VAL A 57 2.03 12.32 -3.21
N VAL A 58 0.75 12.60 -2.91
CA VAL A 58 -0.40 12.25 -3.76
C VAL A 58 -1.06 13.51 -4.30
N PHE A 59 -1.34 13.53 -5.61
CA PHE A 59 -2.07 14.61 -6.27
C PHE A 59 -3.48 14.12 -6.65
N GLY A 60 -4.51 14.70 -6.05
CA GLY A 60 -5.89 14.27 -6.25
C GLY A 60 -6.43 14.62 -7.64
N ALA A 61 -7.24 13.72 -8.21
CA ALA A 61 -7.95 13.93 -9.46
C ALA A 61 -9.21 14.80 -9.26
N SER A 62 -9.49 15.70 -10.20
CA SER A 62 -10.65 16.61 -10.14
C SER A 62 -11.99 15.93 -10.41
N ASN A 63 -11.99 14.88 -11.23
CA ASN A 63 -13.20 14.21 -11.70
C ASN A 63 -13.68 13.08 -10.78
N PHE A 64 -12.90 12.74 -9.75
CA PHE A 64 -13.21 11.74 -8.73
C PHE A 64 -12.82 12.26 -7.34
N PRO A 65 -13.65 13.12 -6.72
CA PRO A 65 -13.30 13.81 -5.49
C PRO A 65 -13.12 12.89 -4.28
N PHE A 66 -13.50 11.61 -4.35
CA PHE A 66 -13.30 10.64 -3.27
C PHE A 66 -12.36 9.49 -3.68
N ALA A 67 -12.68 8.75 -4.74
CA ALA A 67 -12.00 7.48 -5.05
C ALA A 67 -10.57 7.66 -5.59
N TYR A 68 -10.23 8.87 -6.08
CA TYR A 68 -8.91 9.20 -6.62
C TYR A 68 -8.41 10.55 -6.08
N SER A 69 -8.74 10.87 -4.84
CA SER A 69 -8.33 12.11 -4.18
C SER A 69 -7.78 11.82 -2.78
N THR A 70 -8.12 12.64 -1.78
CA THR A 70 -7.57 12.60 -0.42
C THR A 70 -7.45 11.20 0.19
N ALA A 71 -8.52 10.42 0.15
CA ALA A 71 -8.56 9.03 0.65
C ALA A 71 -8.72 8.01 -0.49
N GLY A 72 -8.28 8.38 -1.70
CA GLY A 72 -8.39 7.56 -2.89
C GLY A 72 -7.37 6.43 -2.96
N GLY A 73 -7.35 5.73 -4.10
CA GLY A 73 -6.52 4.54 -4.31
C GLY A 73 -5.03 4.72 -3.97
N ASP A 74 -4.42 5.83 -4.38
CA ASP A 74 -2.99 6.09 -4.14
C ASP A 74 -2.69 6.32 -2.65
N THR A 75 -3.52 7.10 -1.95
CA THR A 75 -3.38 7.29 -0.50
C THR A 75 -3.58 5.96 0.23
N ALA A 76 -4.61 5.19 -0.15
CA ALA A 76 -4.92 3.92 0.50
C ALA A 76 -3.78 2.91 0.33
N SER A 77 -3.25 2.77 -0.88
CA SER A 77 -2.14 1.84 -1.18
C SER A 77 -0.82 2.29 -0.53
N ALA A 78 -0.53 3.60 -0.51
CA ALA A 78 0.67 4.12 0.14
C ALA A 78 0.63 3.90 1.67
N LEU A 79 -0.50 4.19 2.31
CA LEU A 79 -0.68 3.89 3.73
C LEU A 79 -0.56 2.38 3.99
N ALA A 80 -1.12 1.54 3.11
CA ALA A 80 -0.98 0.09 3.22
C ALA A 80 0.48 -0.37 3.07
N ALA A 81 1.26 0.25 2.19
CA ALA A 81 2.70 -0.02 2.08
C ALA A 81 3.52 0.48 3.29
N GLY A 82 2.88 1.09 4.30
CA GLY A 82 3.55 1.67 5.47
C GLY A 82 4.16 3.05 5.20
N CYS A 83 3.78 3.72 4.12
CA CYS A 83 4.31 5.02 3.74
C CYS A 83 3.45 6.16 4.35
N PRO A 84 4.05 7.16 5.03
CA PRO A 84 3.36 8.41 5.33
C PRO A 84 2.91 9.11 4.05
N VAL A 85 1.71 9.73 4.07
CA VAL A 85 1.16 10.39 2.88
C VAL A 85 1.01 11.90 3.09
N ILE A 86 1.48 12.68 2.12
CA ILE A 86 1.24 14.11 2.00
C ILE A 86 0.35 14.33 0.78
N VAL A 87 -0.88 14.81 0.98
CA VAL A 87 -1.80 15.06 -0.13
C VAL A 87 -1.69 16.52 -0.58
N LYS A 88 -1.42 16.73 -1.88
CA LYS A 88 -1.62 18.01 -2.54
C LYS A 88 -3.08 18.05 -3.05
N ALA A 89 -3.95 18.71 -2.29
CA ALA A 89 -5.37 18.80 -2.61
C ALA A 89 -5.63 19.48 -3.97
N HIS A 90 -6.61 18.95 -4.70
CA HIS A 90 -7.10 19.57 -5.92
C HIS A 90 -7.97 20.80 -5.57
N PRO A 91 -7.82 21.96 -6.24
CA PRO A 91 -8.56 23.18 -5.91
C PRO A 91 -10.02 23.23 -6.42
N ALA A 92 -10.53 22.16 -7.02
CA ALA A 92 -11.82 22.16 -7.72
C ALA A 92 -12.94 21.61 -6.84
#